data_AF-A0A2E1TXC8-F1
#
_entry.id   AF-A0A2E1TXC8-F1
#
_cell.length_a   1.000
_cell.length_b   1.000
_cell.length_c   1.000
_cell.angle_alpha   90.00
_cell.angle_beta   90.00
_cell.angle_gamma   90.00
#
_symmetry.space_group_name_H-M   'P 1'
#
loop_
_entity.id
_entity.type
_entity.pdbx_description
1 polymer ?
#
loop_
_entity_poly.entity_id
_entity_poly.type
_entity_poly.pdbx_seq_one_letter_code
_entity_poly.pdbx_strand_id
1 'polypeptide(L)'
;QRELILISASNQKAVDEVNDHIKLFDAAFGSDEKVNLRGQKKLEKIKMLSGGKPFSYAGNSRDDLVIWKEASQAVLVNCDTKTMNLETFKNTLEFDPPESTLKQLVKSVRPHQWLKNLLVFIPLILSHQLLDTSLISILLVTFVSFSLCASSVYLMNDLFDLTHDRSHLTKSTRPFASGNLPIVVGLIAGPCLFILGAVIAFYLPINFLLIFFAYGLINFSYSFSLKRLFLLDVITLACLYTLRIVAGAESIELQTTNWLLGFSFFLFLGLAIVKRVAELFNVITSGNSEIQGRAYSKAHLNFLRSTGILSTAIAVSIFAFYITDPETIELYTTPLALWAILPLLSYLLFRIWKTALRGGMDEDPVLFALTDHMGQLIVFSCGIILWLAS
;
A
#
# COMPACT_ATOMS: atom_id res chain seq x y z
N GLN A 1 44.88 -13.68 7.17
CA GLN A 1 43.44 -13.40 7.29
C GLN A 1 43.26 -12.18 8.17
N ARG A 2 42.32 -11.28 7.85
CA ARG A 2 41.94 -10.18 8.76
C ARG A 2 40.88 -10.73 9.71
N GLU A 3 41.01 -10.45 11.00
CA GLU A 3 39.98 -10.74 12.00
C GLU A 3 38.80 -9.77 11.81
N LEU A 4 37.58 -10.30 11.78
CA LEU A 4 36.34 -9.56 11.57
C LEU A 4 35.55 -9.53 12.87
N ILE A 5 35.40 -8.33 13.45
CA ILE A 5 34.75 -8.16 14.75
C ILE A 5 33.52 -7.26 14.57
N LEU A 6 32.37 -7.72 15.06
CA LEU A 6 31.15 -6.93 15.12
C LEU A 6 31.12 -6.10 16.42
N ILE A 7 31.00 -4.77 16.31
CA ILE A 7 30.86 -3.89 17.48
C ILE A 7 29.69 -2.94 17.29
N SER A 8 28.70 -3.00 18.18
CA SER A 8 27.46 -2.21 18.06
C SER A 8 27.05 -1.53 19.37
N ALA A 9 26.38 -0.39 19.23
CA ALA A 9 25.74 0.31 20.34
C ALA A 9 24.42 -0.37 20.80
N SER A 10 23.96 -1.40 20.07
CA SER A 10 22.83 -2.23 20.47
C SER A 10 23.18 -3.10 21.68
N ASN A 11 22.16 -3.56 22.41
CA ASN A 11 22.33 -4.49 23.53
C ASN A 11 23.10 -5.76 23.11
N GLN A 12 24.03 -6.23 23.94
CA GLN A 12 24.85 -7.43 23.69
C GLN A 12 24.03 -8.62 23.20
N LYS A 13 22.87 -8.90 23.80
CA LYS A 13 22.02 -10.03 23.39
C LYS A 13 21.61 -9.96 21.92
N ALA A 14 21.21 -8.77 21.44
CA ALA A 14 20.83 -8.58 20.05
C ALA A 14 22.04 -8.68 19.10
N VAL A 15 23.22 -8.29 19.57
CA VAL A 15 24.47 -8.40 18.81
C VAL A 15 24.91 -9.86 18.68
N ASP A 16 24.76 -10.65 19.74
CA ASP A 16 25.04 -12.09 19.74
C ASP A 16 24.08 -12.82 18.79
N GLU A 17 22.78 -12.51 18.85
CA GLU A 17 21.77 -13.08 17.93
C GLU A 17 22.12 -12.82 16.45
N VAL A 18 22.61 -11.62 16.13
CA VAL A 18 23.08 -11.29 14.77
C VAL A 18 24.34 -12.08 14.40
N ASN A 19 25.29 -12.19 15.31
CA ASN A 19 26.53 -12.93 15.08
C ASN A 19 26.25 -14.42 14.81
N ASP A 20 25.40 -15.03 15.64
CA ASP A 20 25.02 -16.43 15.54
C ASP A 20 24.22 -16.73 14.27
N HIS A 21 23.43 -15.76 13.80
CA HIS A 21 22.65 -15.88 12.58
C HIS A 21 23.52 -15.77 11.32
N ILE A 22 24.39 -14.77 11.24
CA ILE A 22 25.19 -14.48 10.04
C ILE A 22 26.44 -15.39 9.95
N LYS A 23 27.02 -15.77 11.09
CA LYS A 23 28.25 -16.60 11.19
C LYS A 23 29.43 -16.09 10.36
N LEU A 24 29.57 -14.76 10.30
CA LEU A 24 30.63 -14.07 9.56
C LEU A 24 31.74 -13.51 10.46
N PHE A 25 31.43 -13.15 11.71
CA PHE A 25 32.38 -12.48 12.59
C PHE A 25 33.05 -13.45 13.55
N ASP A 26 34.33 -13.20 13.83
CA ASP A 26 35.15 -13.96 14.78
C ASP A 26 34.76 -13.65 16.24
N ALA A 27 34.29 -12.42 16.50
CA ALA A 27 33.80 -11.97 17.79
C ALA A 27 32.76 -10.86 17.66
N ALA A 28 31.89 -10.72 18.66
CA ALA A 28 30.83 -9.73 18.68
C ALA A 28 30.70 -9.04 20.05
N PHE A 29 30.60 -7.71 20.04
CA PHE A 29 30.51 -6.88 21.25
C PHE A 29 29.38 -5.86 21.11
N GLY A 30 28.43 -5.92 22.02
CA GLY A 30 27.35 -4.96 22.18
C GLY A 30 27.46 -4.16 23.46
N SER A 31 26.53 -3.22 23.62
CA SER A 31 26.39 -2.42 24.83
C SER A 31 25.75 -3.22 25.95
N ASP A 32 26.12 -2.89 27.18
CA ASP A 32 25.55 -3.44 28.41
C ASP A 32 24.97 -2.31 29.30
N GLU A 33 24.55 -2.64 30.52
CA GLU A 33 23.96 -1.68 31.47
C GLU A 33 24.91 -0.54 31.86
N LYS A 34 26.23 -0.72 31.74
CA LYS A 34 27.26 0.21 32.22
C LYS A 34 27.97 0.94 31.07
N VAL A 35 28.04 0.32 29.90
CA VAL A 35 28.85 0.75 28.77
C VAL A 35 28.01 0.75 27.50
N ASN A 36 27.69 1.96 27.03
CA ASN A 36 27.18 2.18 25.68
C ASN A 36 28.35 2.27 24.69
N LEU A 37 28.51 1.27 23.83
CA LEU A 37 29.53 1.19 22.77
C LEU A 37 29.17 2.08 21.58
N ARG A 38 29.07 3.39 21.81
CA ARG A 38 28.83 4.42 20.81
C ARG A 38 29.96 5.45 20.81
N GLY A 39 30.34 5.94 19.63
CA GLY A 39 31.38 6.96 19.47
C GLY A 39 32.68 6.62 20.19
N GLN A 40 33.08 7.47 21.15
CA GLN A 40 34.38 7.37 21.83
C GLN A 40 34.57 6.05 22.59
N LYS A 41 33.55 5.55 23.30
CA LYS A 41 33.64 4.27 24.01
C LYS A 41 33.82 3.10 23.05
N LYS A 42 33.23 3.18 21.86
CA LYS A 42 33.42 2.19 20.78
C LYS A 42 34.87 2.21 20.27
N LEU A 43 35.43 3.40 20.06
CA LEU A 43 36.83 3.59 19.67
C LEU A 43 37.80 3.01 20.71
N GLU A 44 37.59 3.28 22.00
CA GLU A 44 38.42 2.74 23.08
C GLU A 44 38.42 1.21 23.08
N LYS A 45 37.24 0.59 22.89
CA LYS A 45 37.11 -0.86 22.75
C LYS A 45 37.87 -1.39 21.53
N ILE A 46 37.78 -0.71 20.38
CA ILE A 46 38.52 -1.08 19.16
C ILE A 46 40.04 -1.00 19.39
N LYS A 47 40.52 0.07 20.03
CA LYS A 47 41.95 0.24 20.36
C LYS A 47 42.45 -0.84 21.32
N MET A 48 41.63 -1.23 22.29
CA MET A 48 41.92 -2.33 23.21
C MET A 48 42.03 -3.66 22.48
N LEU A 49 41.07 -3.99 21.61
CA LEU A 49 41.04 -5.25 20.85
C LEU A 49 42.17 -5.35 19.82
N SER A 50 42.48 -4.25 19.14
CA SER A 50 43.57 -4.19 18.14
C SER A 50 44.98 -4.20 18.76
N GLY A 51 45.10 -3.98 20.07
CA GLY A 51 46.40 -3.84 20.74
C GLY A 51 47.24 -2.70 20.17
N GLY A 52 46.60 -1.63 19.69
CA GLY A 52 47.27 -0.48 19.05
C GLY A 52 47.71 -0.69 17.60
N LYS A 53 47.42 -1.84 16.98
CA LYS A 53 47.67 -2.08 15.55
C LYS A 53 46.69 -1.27 14.68
N PRO A 54 47.07 -0.88 13.45
CA PRO A 54 46.16 -0.21 12.53
C PRO A 54 44.95 -1.09 12.22
N PHE A 55 43.76 -0.49 12.17
CA PHE A 55 42.50 -1.17 11.91
C PHE A 55 41.70 -0.47 10.80
N SER A 56 40.88 -1.25 10.10
CA SER A 56 39.87 -0.74 9.16
C SER A 56 38.51 -0.75 9.85
N TYR A 57 37.68 0.27 9.62
CA TYR A 57 36.37 0.36 10.27
C TYR A 57 35.25 0.60 9.26
N ALA A 58 34.25 -0.28 9.29
CA ALA A 58 33.00 -0.15 8.55
C ALA A 58 31.91 0.42 9.45
N GLY A 59 31.29 1.53 9.04
CA GLY A 59 30.26 2.21 9.81
C GLY A 59 29.28 2.97 8.94
N ASN A 60 28.24 3.53 9.57
CA ASN A 60 27.15 4.22 8.88
C ASN A 60 26.68 5.52 9.55
N SER A 61 27.21 5.88 10.73
CA SER A 61 26.67 6.96 11.56
C SER A 61 27.66 8.12 11.73
N ARG A 62 27.12 9.31 12.05
CA ARG A 62 27.93 10.45 12.52
C ARG A 62 28.69 10.14 13.81
N ASP A 63 28.21 9.22 14.63
CA ASP A 63 28.94 8.82 15.84
C ASP A 63 30.24 8.09 15.51
N ASP A 64 30.36 7.53 14.31
CA ASP A 64 31.54 6.81 13.86
C ASP A 64 32.66 7.74 13.36
N LEU A 65 32.40 9.06 13.26
CA LEU A 65 33.38 10.06 12.82
C LEU A 65 34.66 10.03 13.67
N VAL A 66 34.54 9.84 14.99
CA VAL A 66 35.70 9.73 15.88
C VAL A 66 36.51 8.46 15.63
N ILE A 67 35.88 7.41 15.12
CA ILE A 67 36.51 6.12 14.81
C ILE A 67 37.22 6.20 13.47
N TRP A 68 36.56 6.74 12.43
CA TRP A 68 37.15 6.89 11.11
C TRP A 68 38.37 7.82 11.09
N LYS A 69 38.44 8.83 11.97
CA LYS A 69 39.63 9.68 12.13
C LYS A 69 40.88 8.91 12.56
N GLU A 70 40.70 7.83 13.32
CA GLU A 70 41.77 7.02 13.88
C GLU A 70 42.02 5.72 13.10
N ALA A 71 41.08 5.34 12.23
CA ALA A 71 41.18 4.15 11.38
C ALA A 71 42.21 4.36 10.26
N SER A 72 42.91 3.29 9.87
CA SER A 72 43.80 3.31 8.70
C SER A 72 43.04 3.27 7.37
N GLN A 73 41.79 2.84 7.42
CA GLN A 73 40.86 2.75 6.29
C GLN A 73 39.44 2.99 6.79
N ALA A 74 38.77 3.99 6.21
CA ALA A 74 37.37 4.28 6.49
C ALA A 74 36.47 3.59 5.44
N VAL A 75 35.65 2.65 5.88
CA VAL A 75 34.65 2.00 5.04
C VAL A 75 33.28 2.58 5.39
N LEU A 76 32.70 3.34 4.48
CA LEU A 76 31.40 3.97 4.60
C LEU A 76 30.37 3.01 4.00
N VAL A 77 29.42 2.58 4.81
CA VAL A 77 28.34 1.68 4.38
C VAL A 77 27.03 2.39 4.65
N ASN A 78 26.20 2.62 3.62
CA ASN A 78 24.89 3.27 3.80
C ASN A 78 24.99 4.66 4.49
N CYS A 79 26.05 5.41 4.17
CA CYS A 79 26.29 6.78 4.66
C CYS A 79 25.87 7.83 3.64
N ASP A 80 25.20 8.90 4.09
CA ASP A 80 25.05 10.10 3.26
C ASP A 80 26.36 10.91 3.28
N THR A 81 27.19 10.65 2.27
CA THR A 81 28.51 11.24 2.09
C THR A 81 28.47 12.75 1.84
N LYS A 82 27.33 13.33 1.42
CA LYS A 82 27.19 14.79 1.21
C LYS A 82 27.27 15.59 2.51
N THR A 83 26.99 14.96 3.65
CA THR A 83 27.01 15.63 4.96
C THR A 83 28.27 15.36 5.77
N MET A 84 29.16 14.49 5.28
CA MET A 84 30.40 14.13 5.95
C MET A 84 31.58 14.70 5.17
N ASN A 85 32.44 15.48 5.82
CA ASN A 85 33.59 16.07 5.15
C ASN A 85 34.66 14.99 4.88
N LEU A 86 34.52 14.27 3.76
CA LEU A 86 35.25 13.04 3.43
C LEU A 86 36.77 13.23 3.27
N GLU A 87 37.21 14.45 2.98
CA GLU A 87 38.63 14.80 2.84
C GLU A 87 39.44 14.56 4.13
N THR A 88 38.75 14.40 5.26
CA THR A 88 39.38 14.19 6.58
C THR A 88 39.83 12.75 6.82
N PHE A 89 39.43 11.77 6.00
CA PHE A 89 39.65 10.34 6.28
C PHE A 89 40.71 9.70 5.39
N LYS A 90 41.49 8.78 5.97
CA LYS A 90 42.52 8.03 5.26
C LYS A 90 41.88 6.83 4.55
N ASN A 91 42.20 6.67 3.25
CA ASN A 91 41.78 5.54 2.40
C ASN A 91 40.29 5.19 2.51
N THR A 92 39.44 6.02 1.92
CA THR A 92 37.98 5.88 1.99
C THR A 92 37.45 4.88 0.95
N LEU A 93 36.58 3.96 1.37
CA LEU A 93 35.76 3.11 0.50
C LEU A 93 34.28 3.37 0.79
N GLU A 94 33.44 3.40 -0.25
CA GLU A 94 32.00 3.66 -0.14
C GLU A 94 31.18 2.50 -0.72
N PHE A 95 30.19 2.04 0.03
CA PHE A 95 29.27 0.97 -0.33
C PHE A 95 27.82 1.34 -0.01
N ASP A 96 26.89 0.90 -0.86
CA ASP A 96 25.44 0.99 -0.68
C ASP A 96 24.94 2.38 -0.26
N PRO A 97 25.14 3.44 -1.07
CA PRO A 97 24.72 4.79 -0.69
C PRO A 97 23.21 4.83 -0.37
N PRO A 98 22.81 5.52 0.72
CA PRO A 98 21.41 5.54 1.15
C PRO A 98 20.54 6.18 0.08
N GLU A 99 19.41 5.55 -0.22
CA GLU A 99 18.38 6.22 -0.99
C GLU A 99 17.83 7.42 -0.20
N SER A 100 17.46 8.49 -0.90
CA SER A 100 16.85 9.67 -0.29
C SER A 100 15.67 9.30 0.61
N THR A 101 15.65 9.80 1.85
CA THR A 101 14.54 9.63 2.79
C THR A 101 13.22 10.11 2.19
N LEU A 102 13.25 11.19 1.39
CA LEU A 102 12.08 11.68 0.68
C LEU A 102 11.58 10.67 -0.36
N LYS A 103 12.49 10.06 -1.12
CA LYS A 103 12.13 9.02 -2.11
C LYS A 103 11.51 7.80 -1.42
N GLN A 104 12.09 7.36 -0.30
CA GLN A 104 11.54 6.27 0.52
C GLN A 104 10.17 6.62 1.10
N LEU A 105 9.99 7.86 1.57
CA LEU A 105 8.71 8.34 2.08
C LEU A 105 7.63 8.36 0.99
N VAL A 106 7.93 8.91 -0.19
CA VAL A 106 7.02 8.90 -1.35
C VAL A 106 6.67 7.46 -1.75
N LYS A 107 7.64 6.54 -1.73
CA LYS A 107 7.39 5.11 -1.97
C LYS A 107 6.42 4.52 -0.94
N SER A 108 6.56 4.87 0.34
CA SER A 108 5.68 4.43 1.43
C SER A 108 4.28 5.08 1.42
N VAL A 109 4.16 6.32 0.91
CA VAL A 109 2.86 7.00 0.68
C VAL A 109 2.02 6.29 -0.39
N ARG A 110 2.70 5.57 -1.32
CA ARG A 110 2.10 4.79 -2.42
C ARG A 110 1.17 5.59 -3.34
N PRO A 111 1.64 6.66 -4.03
CA PRO A 111 0.82 7.45 -4.96
C PRO A 111 0.13 6.63 -6.05
N HIS A 112 0.74 5.53 -6.51
CA HIS A 112 0.13 4.63 -7.49
C HIS A 112 -1.20 4.01 -6.98
N GLN A 113 -1.41 3.89 -5.67
CA GLN A 113 -2.67 3.39 -5.10
C GLN A 113 -3.78 4.45 -5.13
N TRP A 114 -3.46 5.73 -5.36
CA TRP A 114 -4.45 6.80 -5.50
C TRP A 114 -5.34 6.60 -6.72
N LEU A 115 -4.91 5.78 -7.69
CA LEU A 115 -5.74 5.37 -8.83
C LEU A 115 -7.10 4.80 -8.39
N LYS A 116 -7.16 4.12 -7.24
CA LYS A 116 -8.41 3.59 -6.68
C LYS A 116 -9.38 4.69 -6.24
N ASN A 117 -8.86 5.86 -5.91
CA ASN A 117 -9.67 7.02 -5.56
C ASN A 117 -10.22 7.73 -6.78
N LEU A 118 -9.86 7.35 -8.02
CA LEU A 118 -10.57 7.84 -9.21
C LEU A 118 -12.07 7.48 -9.20
N LEU A 119 -12.47 6.51 -8.38
CA LEU A 119 -13.87 6.18 -8.15
C LEU A 119 -14.70 7.35 -7.60
N VAL A 120 -14.07 8.36 -6.97
CA VAL A 120 -14.79 9.57 -6.53
C VAL A 120 -15.37 10.37 -7.70
N PHE A 121 -14.85 10.20 -8.92
CA PHE A 121 -15.34 10.91 -10.11
C PHE A 121 -16.50 10.21 -10.81
N ILE A 122 -16.82 8.96 -10.43
CA ILE A 122 -17.90 8.17 -11.07
C ILE A 122 -19.26 8.92 -11.04
N PRO A 123 -19.69 9.54 -9.93
CA PRO A 123 -20.95 10.28 -9.88
C PRO A 123 -21.03 11.45 -10.88
N LEU A 124 -19.91 12.14 -11.14
CA LEU A 124 -19.86 13.23 -12.13
C LEU A 124 -20.02 12.72 -13.56
N ILE A 125 -19.40 11.58 -13.87
CA ILE A 125 -19.48 10.93 -15.17
C ILE A 125 -20.92 10.49 -15.43
N LEU A 126 -21.54 9.84 -14.45
CA LEU A 126 -22.89 9.28 -14.59
C LEU A 126 -23.99 10.35 -14.59
N SER A 127 -23.73 11.53 -14.04
CA SER A 127 -24.67 12.68 -14.05
C SER A 127 -24.50 13.61 -15.26
N HIS A 128 -23.60 13.30 -16.19
CA HIS A 128 -23.31 14.10 -17.39
C HIS A 128 -22.82 15.53 -17.14
N GLN A 129 -22.26 15.79 -15.96
CA GLN A 129 -21.77 17.11 -15.55
C GLN A 129 -20.26 17.31 -15.76
N LEU A 130 -19.67 16.56 -16.70
CA LEU A 130 -18.22 16.57 -16.97
C LEU A 130 -17.68 17.90 -17.52
N LEU A 131 -18.56 18.84 -17.90
CA LEU A 131 -18.18 20.17 -18.37
C LEU A 131 -18.23 21.22 -17.25
N ASP A 132 -18.76 20.88 -16.07
CA ASP A 132 -18.83 21.81 -14.95
C ASP A 132 -17.47 21.88 -14.23
N THR A 133 -16.73 22.94 -14.54
CA THR A 133 -15.42 23.22 -13.92
C THR A 133 -15.47 23.38 -12.41
N SER A 134 -16.60 23.84 -11.85
CA SER A 134 -16.78 23.99 -10.40
C SER A 134 -16.81 22.62 -9.73
N LEU A 135 -17.64 21.71 -10.24
CA LEU A 135 -17.77 20.35 -9.69
C LEU A 135 -16.48 19.54 -9.85
N ILE A 136 -15.76 19.71 -10.97
CA ILE A 136 -14.44 19.11 -11.17
C ILE A 136 -13.46 19.59 -10.09
N SER A 137 -13.45 20.89 -9.79
CA SER A 137 -12.55 21.44 -8.78
C SER A 137 -12.83 20.86 -7.38
N ILE A 138 -14.12 20.72 -7.03
CA ILE A 138 -14.56 20.09 -5.78
C ILE A 138 -14.09 18.63 -5.74
N LEU A 139 -14.28 17.87 -6.82
CA LEU A 139 -13.86 16.46 -6.85
C LEU A 139 -12.35 16.26 -6.86
N LEU A 140 -11.58 17.21 -7.40
CA LEU A 140 -10.12 17.21 -7.25
C LEU A 140 -9.71 17.39 -5.78
N VAL A 141 -10.38 18.29 -5.05
CA VAL A 141 -10.18 18.49 -3.61
C VAL A 141 -10.57 17.21 -2.83
N THR A 142 -11.73 16.63 -3.13
CA THR A 142 -12.20 15.34 -2.61
C THR A 142 -11.18 14.23 -2.85
N PHE A 143 -10.68 14.11 -4.08
CA PHE A 143 -9.68 13.12 -4.47
C PHE A 143 -8.39 13.27 -3.66
N VAL A 144 -7.87 14.49 -3.52
CA VAL A 144 -6.66 14.76 -2.73
C VAL A 144 -6.90 14.42 -1.26
N SER A 145 -8.00 14.87 -0.65
CA SER A 145 -8.35 14.57 0.74
C SER A 145 -8.41 13.06 1.00
N PHE A 146 -9.17 12.32 0.19
CA PHE A 146 -9.28 10.85 0.31
C PHE A 146 -7.94 10.13 0.08
N SER A 147 -7.11 10.65 -0.82
CA SER A 147 -5.79 10.10 -1.10
C SER A 147 -4.82 10.28 0.07
N LEU A 148 -4.85 11.42 0.74
CA LEU A 148 -4.07 11.65 1.96
C LEU A 148 -4.52 10.73 3.10
N CYS A 149 -5.83 10.54 3.27
CA CYS A 149 -6.36 9.56 4.24
C CYS A 149 -5.88 8.15 3.92
N ALA A 150 -5.97 7.71 2.67
CA ALA A 150 -5.52 6.38 2.25
C ALA A 150 -4.01 6.20 2.49
N SER A 151 -3.20 7.20 2.15
CA SER A 151 -1.76 7.18 2.41
C SER A 151 -1.41 7.15 3.90
N SER A 152 -2.16 7.87 4.75
CA SER A 152 -2.02 7.76 6.20
C SER A 152 -2.24 6.32 6.68
N VAL A 153 -3.34 5.70 6.26
CA VAL A 153 -3.66 4.30 6.60
C VAL A 153 -2.54 3.37 6.11
N TYR A 154 -2.00 3.55 4.90
CA TYR A 154 -0.90 2.73 4.40
C TYR A 154 0.37 2.85 5.25
N LEU A 155 0.75 4.06 5.64
CA LEU A 155 1.91 4.28 6.51
C LEU A 155 1.71 3.60 7.87
N MET A 156 0.54 3.78 8.49
CA MET A 156 0.24 3.16 9.78
C MET A 156 0.21 1.63 9.68
N ASN A 157 -0.35 1.08 8.61
CA ASN A 157 -0.38 -0.36 8.36
C ASN A 157 1.03 -0.94 8.21
N ASP A 158 1.92 -0.27 7.47
CA ASP A 158 3.29 -0.75 7.30
C ASP A 158 4.07 -0.76 8.63
N LEU A 159 3.71 0.12 9.58
CA LEU A 159 4.28 0.09 10.94
C LEU A 159 3.67 -1.02 11.79
N PHE A 160 2.35 -1.26 11.73
CA PHE A 160 1.70 -2.32 12.51
C PHE A 160 2.07 -3.72 12.03
N ASP A 161 2.24 -3.91 10.72
CA ASP A 161 2.62 -5.18 10.11
C ASP A 161 4.16 -5.36 10.02
N LEU A 162 4.96 -4.48 10.66
CA LEU A 162 6.43 -4.42 10.51
C LEU A 162 7.14 -5.76 10.73
N THR A 163 6.82 -6.47 11.82
CA THR A 163 7.45 -7.77 12.15
C THR A 163 7.13 -8.82 11.10
N HIS A 164 5.88 -8.85 10.64
CA HIS A 164 5.43 -9.78 9.61
C HIS A 164 6.05 -9.44 8.25
N ASP A 165 6.10 -8.16 7.90
CA ASP A 165 6.69 -7.69 6.65
C ASP A 165 8.20 -8.00 6.58
N ARG A 166 8.92 -7.93 7.71
CA ARG A 166 10.34 -8.35 7.79
C ARG A 166 10.55 -9.83 7.47
N SER A 167 9.64 -10.70 7.89
CA SER A 167 9.72 -12.15 7.61
C SER A 167 9.27 -12.55 6.20
N HIS A 168 8.62 -11.65 5.45
CA HIS A 168 7.98 -11.97 4.19
C HIS A 168 8.92 -11.76 2.99
N LEU A 169 8.97 -12.74 2.08
CA LEU A 169 9.89 -12.76 0.93
C LEU A 169 9.94 -11.47 0.10
N THR A 170 8.79 -10.94 -0.32
CA THR A 170 8.73 -9.69 -1.12
C THR A 170 8.57 -8.42 -0.29
N LYS A 171 7.85 -8.47 0.85
CA LYS A 171 7.55 -7.29 1.67
C LYS A 171 8.71 -6.87 2.60
N SER A 172 9.71 -7.71 2.78
CA SER A 172 10.95 -7.37 3.49
C SER A 172 11.67 -6.18 2.88
N THR A 173 11.49 -5.96 1.57
CA THR A 173 12.06 -4.83 0.82
C THR A 173 11.31 -3.50 1.01
N ARG A 174 10.19 -3.49 1.74
CA ARG A 174 9.46 -2.25 2.04
C ARG A 174 10.33 -1.30 2.86
N PRO A 175 10.20 0.04 2.72
CA PRO A 175 11.14 0.97 3.34
C PRO A 175 11.22 0.87 4.86
N PHE A 176 10.10 0.65 5.55
CA PHE A 176 10.10 0.44 7.00
C PHE A 176 10.64 -0.95 7.40
N ALA A 177 10.25 -2.01 6.68
CA ALA A 177 10.66 -3.38 6.98
C ALA A 177 12.18 -3.58 6.82
N SER A 178 12.73 -3.07 5.71
CA SER A 178 14.17 -3.08 5.40
C SER A 178 15.02 -2.17 6.29
N GLY A 179 14.39 -1.22 7.00
CA GLY A 179 15.10 -0.23 7.80
C GLY A 179 15.61 0.99 7.01
N ASN A 180 15.32 1.08 5.71
CA ASN A 180 15.69 2.23 4.87
C ASN A 180 14.94 3.52 5.23
N LEU A 181 13.78 3.41 5.88
CA LEU A 181 13.01 4.54 6.37
C LEU A 181 12.84 4.42 7.89
N PRO A 182 13.28 5.43 8.68
CA PRO A 182 13.13 5.39 10.13
C PRO A 182 11.65 5.33 10.54
N ILE A 183 11.35 4.50 11.54
CA ILE A 183 9.98 4.31 12.09
C ILE A 183 9.35 5.64 12.52
N VAL A 184 10.14 6.53 13.11
CA VAL A 184 9.71 7.87 13.55
C VAL A 184 9.11 8.69 12.40
N VAL A 185 9.66 8.56 11.19
CA VAL A 185 9.12 9.27 10.01
C VAL A 185 7.71 8.78 9.71
N GLY A 186 7.47 7.46 9.78
CA GLY A 186 6.13 6.90 9.61
C GLY A 186 5.15 7.34 10.70
N LEU A 187 5.59 7.32 11.97
CA LEU A 187 4.79 7.72 13.12
C LEU A 187 4.35 9.18 13.09
N ILE A 188 5.15 10.07 12.48
CA ILE A 188 4.81 11.48 12.31
C ILE A 188 4.01 11.69 11.01
N ALA A 189 4.51 11.17 9.89
CA ALA A 189 3.91 11.40 8.58
C ALA A 189 2.49 10.82 8.46
N GLY A 190 2.21 9.66 9.05
CA GLY A 190 0.87 9.06 9.04
C GLY A 190 -0.20 9.99 9.62
N PRO A 191 -0.12 10.36 10.91
CA PRO A 191 -1.03 11.32 11.52
C PRO A 191 -1.07 12.68 10.81
N CYS A 192 0.08 13.22 10.39
CA CYS A 192 0.10 14.49 9.65
C CYS A 192 -0.68 14.42 8.34
N LEU A 193 -0.55 13.34 7.56
CA LEU A 193 -1.32 13.15 6.33
C LEU A 193 -2.82 13.00 6.61
N PHE A 194 -3.19 12.31 7.70
CA PHE A 194 -4.60 12.19 8.10
C PHE A 194 -5.19 13.55 8.47
N ILE A 195 -4.48 14.31 9.31
CA ILE A 195 -4.89 15.66 9.73
C ILE A 195 -4.99 16.58 8.52
N LEU A 196 -4.01 16.55 7.60
CA LEU A 196 -4.06 17.35 6.38
C LEU A 196 -5.26 16.98 5.50
N GLY A 197 -5.53 15.67 5.33
CA GLY A 197 -6.71 15.19 4.62
C GLY A 197 -8.02 15.67 5.27
N ALA A 198 -8.09 15.65 6.61
CA ALA A 198 -9.25 16.11 7.37
C ALA A 198 -9.43 17.63 7.28
N VAL A 199 -8.35 18.42 7.36
CA VAL A 199 -8.38 19.88 7.16
C VAL A 199 -8.94 20.21 5.80
N ILE A 200 -8.52 19.49 4.76
CA ILE A 200 -9.09 19.65 3.41
C ILE A 200 -10.57 19.24 3.39
N ALA A 201 -10.94 18.16 4.08
CA ALA A 201 -12.32 17.69 4.18
C ALA A 201 -13.27 18.69 4.85
N PHE A 202 -12.79 19.57 5.74
CA PHE A 202 -13.61 20.63 6.35
C PHE A 202 -14.08 21.70 5.36
N TYR A 203 -13.46 21.81 4.19
CA TYR A 203 -13.92 22.70 3.11
C TYR A 203 -15.01 22.06 2.23
N LEU A 204 -15.36 20.80 2.49
CA LEU A 204 -16.36 20.04 1.74
C LEU A 204 -17.64 19.88 2.59
N PRO A 205 -18.77 19.47 1.97
CA PRO A 205 -20.03 19.26 2.69
C PRO A 205 -19.90 18.31 3.89
N ILE A 206 -20.73 18.53 4.92
CA ILE A 206 -20.66 17.77 6.18
C ILE A 206 -20.81 16.26 5.98
N ASN A 207 -21.60 15.83 5.00
CA ASN A 207 -21.79 14.42 4.67
C ASN A 207 -20.48 13.78 4.19
N PHE A 208 -19.69 14.49 3.38
CA PHE A 208 -18.37 14.04 2.97
C PHE A 208 -17.43 13.89 4.18
N LEU A 209 -17.44 14.85 5.11
CA LEU A 209 -16.60 14.79 6.31
C LEU A 209 -16.92 13.54 7.15
N LEU A 210 -18.20 13.21 7.32
CA LEU A 210 -18.63 11.99 8.02
C LEU A 210 -18.11 10.73 7.30
N ILE A 211 -18.20 10.69 5.97
CA ILE A 211 -17.70 9.58 5.17
C ILE A 211 -16.18 9.47 5.26
N PHE A 212 -15.44 10.58 5.27
CA PHE A 212 -13.99 10.61 5.43
C PHE A 212 -13.57 9.92 6.75
N PHE A 213 -14.20 10.30 7.87
CA PHE A 213 -13.90 9.68 9.16
C PHE A 213 -14.34 8.23 9.23
N ALA A 214 -15.53 7.89 8.73
CA ALA A 214 -16.00 6.51 8.66
C ALA A 214 -15.06 5.63 7.81
N TYR A 215 -14.63 6.13 6.65
CA TYR A 215 -13.67 5.47 5.77
C TYR A 215 -12.34 5.23 6.49
N GLY A 216 -11.79 6.23 7.18
CA GLY A 216 -10.59 6.09 7.98
C GLY A 216 -10.75 5.03 9.07
N LEU A 217 -11.83 5.09 9.85
CA LEU A 217 -12.12 4.16 10.94
C LEU A 217 -12.27 2.72 10.45
N ILE A 218 -13.01 2.50 9.35
CA ILE A 218 -13.19 1.17 8.75
C ILE A 218 -11.85 0.64 8.24
N ASN A 219 -11.02 1.48 7.62
CA ASN A 219 -9.69 1.07 7.17
C ASN A 219 -8.78 0.65 8.33
N PHE A 220 -8.75 1.42 9.42
CA PHE A 220 -8.00 1.02 10.61
C PHE A 220 -8.55 -0.28 11.21
N SER A 221 -9.86 -0.38 11.39
CA SER A 221 -10.52 -1.59 11.90
C SER A 221 -10.23 -2.82 11.04
N TYR A 222 -10.20 -2.64 9.72
CA TYR A 222 -9.82 -3.66 8.76
C TYR A 222 -8.42 -4.19 9.01
N SER A 223 -7.45 -3.29 9.16
CA SER A 223 -6.05 -3.64 9.36
C SER A 223 -5.79 -4.38 10.67
N PHE A 224 -6.48 -3.99 11.75
CA PHE A 224 -6.29 -4.60 13.07
C PHE A 224 -6.99 -5.96 13.21
N SER A 225 -8.25 -6.05 12.75
CA SER A 225 -9.11 -7.17 13.15
C SER A 225 -9.89 -7.78 11.99
N LEU A 226 -10.56 -6.97 11.15
CA LEU A 226 -11.51 -7.51 10.18
C LEU A 226 -10.82 -8.35 9.09
N LYS A 227 -9.56 -8.05 8.76
CA LYS A 227 -8.77 -8.84 7.79
C LYS A 227 -8.57 -10.31 8.20
N ARG A 228 -8.74 -10.61 9.49
CA ARG A 228 -8.55 -11.96 10.06
C ARG A 228 -9.83 -12.80 10.06
N LEU A 229 -10.99 -12.19 9.79
CA LEU A 229 -12.28 -12.85 9.82
C LEU A 229 -12.68 -13.31 8.41
N PHE A 230 -13.12 -14.57 8.28
CA PHE A 230 -13.51 -15.15 6.99
C PHE A 230 -14.67 -14.36 6.37
N LEU A 231 -14.53 -14.02 5.08
CA LEU A 231 -15.44 -13.19 4.26
C LEU A 231 -15.64 -11.74 4.69
N LEU A 232 -15.50 -11.43 5.98
CA LEU A 232 -15.67 -10.06 6.45
C LEU A 232 -14.62 -9.13 5.84
N ASP A 233 -13.43 -9.64 5.52
CA ASP A 233 -12.40 -8.87 4.83
C ASP A 233 -12.83 -8.44 3.41
N VAL A 234 -13.40 -9.33 2.59
CA VAL A 234 -13.87 -9.01 1.23
C VAL A 234 -15.12 -8.14 1.24
N ILE A 235 -16.02 -8.35 2.21
CA ILE A 235 -17.19 -7.48 2.41
C ILE A 235 -16.73 -6.07 2.79
N THR A 236 -15.77 -5.95 3.72
CA THR A 236 -15.21 -4.66 4.11
C THR A 236 -14.53 -3.97 2.93
N LEU A 237 -13.76 -4.70 2.13
CA LEU A 237 -13.14 -4.15 0.92
C LEU A 237 -14.18 -3.64 -0.07
N ALA A 238 -15.27 -4.39 -0.30
CA ALA A 238 -16.38 -3.96 -1.14
C ALA A 238 -17.00 -2.65 -0.63
N CYS A 239 -17.32 -2.58 0.68
CA CYS A 239 -17.82 -1.35 1.31
C CYS A 239 -16.85 -0.18 1.13
N LEU A 240 -15.55 -0.38 1.33
CA LEU A 240 -14.55 0.68 1.19
C LEU A 240 -14.43 1.19 -0.25
N TYR A 241 -14.60 0.33 -1.26
CA TYR A 241 -14.65 0.77 -2.67
C TYR A 241 -15.95 1.53 -2.97
N THR A 242 -17.10 1.03 -2.52
CA THR A 242 -18.39 1.73 -2.68
C THR A 242 -18.39 3.09 -1.97
N LEU A 243 -17.81 3.19 -0.77
CA LEU A 243 -17.71 4.45 -0.02
C LEU A 243 -16.94 5.54 -0.78
N ARG A 244 -16.04 5.19 -1.69
CA ARG A 244 -15.36 6.20 -2.53
C ARG A 244 -16.33 6.86 -3.52
N ILE A 245 -17.24 6.07 -4.09
CA ILE A 245 -18.28 6.58 -5.00
C ILE A 245 -19.24 7.48 -4.21
N VAL A 246 -19.68 7.04 -3.02
CA VAL A 246 -20.52 7.83 -2.12
C VAL A 246 -19.82 9.13 -1.72
N ALA A 247 -18.53 9.07 -1.35
CA ALA A 247 -17.75 10.25 -0.99
C ALA A 247 -17.69 11.27 -2.14
N GLY A 248 -17.51 10.80 -3.38
CA GLY A 248 -17.57 11.63 -4.57
C GLY A 248 -18.90 12.36 -4.69
N ALA A 249 -20.00 11.61 -4.61
CA ALA A 249 -21.34 12.14 -4.79
C ALA A 249 -21.72 13.16 -3.71
N GLU A 250 -21.48 12.82 -2.45
CA GLU A 250 -21.76 13.71 -1.31
C GLU A 250 -20.90 14.97 -1.32
N SER A 251 -19.70 14.92 -1.90
CA SER A 251 -18.85 16.12 -2.00
C SER A 251 -19.39 17.17 -2.97
N ILE A 252 -20.14 16.74 -3.99
CA ILE A 252 -20.82 17.60 -4.95
C ILE A 252 -22.33 17.70 -4.68
N GLU A 253 -22.78 17.26 -3.50
CA GLU A 253 -24.19 17.26 -3.07
C GLU A 253 -25.14 16.54 -4.04
N LEU A 254 -24.64 15.50 -4.72
CA LEU A 254 -25.41 14.70 -5.67
C LEU A 254 -25.95 13.43 -4.99
N GLN A 255 -27.25 13.16 -5.17
CA GLN A 255 -27.87 11.96 -4.65
C GLN A 255 -27.52 10.75 -5.53
N THR A 256 -26.95 9.70 -4.92
CA THR A 256 -26.70 8.43 -5.61
C THR A 256 -27.93 7.53 -5.59
N THR A 257 -28.25 6.89 -6.72
CA THR A 257 -29.32 5.89 -6.75
C THR A 257 -28.93 4.63 -5.97
N ASN A 258 -29.92 4.02 -5.32
CA ASN A 258 -29.72 2.76 -4.59
C ASN A 258 -29.20 1.64 -5.50
N TRP A 259 -29.61 1.64 -6.77
CA TRP A 259 -29.12 0.71 -7.78
C TRP A 259 -27.63 0.86 -8.07
N LEU A 260 -27.12 2.09 -8.17
CA LEU A 260 -25.69 2.34 -8.38
C LEU A 260 -24.86 1.84 -7.19
N LEU A 261 -25.33 2.06 -5.97
CA LEU A 261 -24.65 1.59 -4.76
C LEU A 261 -24.66 0.06 -4.66
N GLY A 262 -25.81 -0.57 -4.96
CA GLY A 262 -25.94 -2.02 -5.01
C GLY A 262 -25.03 -2.64 -6.08
N PHE A 263 -25.04 -2.09 -7.29
CA PHE A 263 -24.16 -2.49 -8.38
C PHE A 263 -22.70 -2.44 -7.95
N SER A 264 -22.28 -1.29 -7.42
CA SER A 264 -20.90 -1.04 -7.01
C SER A 264 -20.46 -2.01 -5.92
N PHE A 265 -21.30 -2.24 -4.91
CA PHE A 265 -20.99 -3.18 -3.83
C PHE A 265 -20.78 -4.61 -4.35
N PHE A 266 -21.69 -5.15 -5.15
CA PHE A 266 -21.56 -6.52 -5.68
C PHE A 266 -20.44 -6.66 -6.70
N LEU A 267 -20.17 -5.62 -7.48
CA LEU A 267 -19.01 -5.56 -8.38
C LEU A 267 -17.71 -5.66 -7.58
N PHE A 268 -17.52 -4.79 -6.59
CA PHE A 268 -16.29 -4.78 -5.79
C PHE A 268 -16.17 -5.98 -4.86
N LEU A 269 -17.28 -6.57 -4.41
CA LEU A 269 -17.27 -7.84 -3.68
C LEU A 269 -16.76 -8.98 -4.58
N GLY A 270 -17.26 -9.07 -5.81
CA GLY A 270 -16.78 -10.02 -6.81
C GLY A 270 -15.27 -9.87 -7.04
N LEU A 271 -14.80 -8.64 -7.29
CA LEU A 271 -13.38 -8.33 -7.48
C LEU A 271 -12.53 -8.60 -6.23
N ALA A 272 -13.03 -8.30 -5.03
CA ALA A 272 -12.33 -8.60 -3.78
C ALA A 272 -12.16 -10.11 -3.59
N ILE A 273 -13.16 -10.91 -3.97
CA ILE A 273 -13.09 -12.37 -3.94
C ILE A 273 -12.12 -12.89 -5.01
N VAL A 274 -12.11 -12.34 -6.23
CA VAL A 274 -11.11 -12.65 -7.27
C VAL A 274 -9.70 -12.50 -6.70
N LYS A 275 -9.43 -11.39 -6.01
CA LYS A 275 -8.14 -11.14 -5.34
C LYS A 275 -7.79 -12.23 -4.33
N ARG A 276 -8.75 -12.65 -3.49
CA ARG A 276 -8.54 -13.73 -2.52
C ARG A 276 -8.27 -15.08 -3.20
N VAL A 277 -8.99 -15.38 -4.29
CA VAL A 277 -8.80 -16.60 -5.07
C VAL A 277 -7.42 -16.65 -5.70
N ALA A 278 -6.95 -15.53 -6.28
CA ALA A 278 -5.61 -15.42 -6.85
C ALA A 278 -4.51 -15.58 -5.77
N GLU A 279 -4.65 -14.88 -4.64
CA GLU A 279 -3.71 -15.00 -3.51
C GLU A 279 -3.65 -16.43 -2.96
N LEU A 280 -4.80 -17.09 -2.80
CA LEU A 280 -4.87 -18.47 -2.34
C LEU A 280 -4.26 -19.45 -3.35
N PHE A 281 -4.45 -19.22 -4.65
CA PHE A 281 -3.82 -20.03 -5.69
C PHE A 281 -2.30 -19.95 -5.62
N ASN A 282 -1.74 -18.74 -5.48
CA ASN A 282 -0.30 -18.53 -5.37
C ASN A 282 0.30 -19.20 -4.11
N VAL A 283 -0.43 -19.17 -2.98
CA VAL A 283 -0.03 -19.85 -1.74
C VAL A 283 -0.02 -21.37 -1.91
N ILE A 284 -1.06 -21.93 -2.54
CA ILE A 284 -1.16 -23.38 -2.81
C ILE A 284 -0.04 -23.84 -3.74
N THR A 285 0.24 -23.10 -4.81
CA THR A 285 1.33 -23.42 -5.76
C THR A 285 2.70 -23.34 -5.09
N SER A 286 2.86 -22.50 -4.07
CA SER A 286 4.09 -22.38 -3.28
C SER A 286 4.25 -23.47 -2.20
N GLY A 287 3.35 -24.44 -2.14
CA GLY A 287 3.40 -25.56 -1.18
C GLY A 287 2.78 -25.28 0.20
N ASN A 288 2.20 -24.09 0.41
CA ASN A 288 1.51 -23.73 1.64
C ASN A 288 -0.01 -24.01 1.55
N SER A 289 -0.66 -24.27 2.68
CA SER A 289 -2.10 -24.59 2.73
C SER A 289 -3.00 -23.41 3.12
N GLU A 290 -2.44 -22.35 3.69
CA GLU A 290 -3.17 -21.23 4.29
C GLU A 290 -2.51 -19.88 4.02
N ILE A 291 -3.32 -18.83 3.93
CA ILE A 291 -2.84 -17.45 3.80
C ILE A 291 -2.48 -16.94 5.21
N GLN A 292 -1.20 -16.64 5.43
CA GLN A 292 -0.76 -16.12 6.73
C GLN A 292 -1.49 -14.83 7.13
N GLY A 293 -1.96 -14.79 8.37
CA GLY A 293 -2.67 -13.63 8.93
C GLY A 293 -4.12 -13.46 8.46
N ARG A 294 -4.69 -14.45 7.75
CA ARG A 294 -6.09 -14.44 7.31
C ARG A 294 -6.75 -15.82 7.50
N ALA A 295 -8.06 -15.84 7.69
CA ALA A 295 -8.84 -17.08 7.85
C ALA A 295 -9.15 -17.75 6.50
N TYR A 296 -8.15 -17.93 5.63
CA TYR A 296 -8.32 -18.56 4.32
C TYR A 296 -7.40 -19.76 4.15
N SER A 297 -7.99 -20.86 3.71
CA SER A 297 -7.30 -22.13 3.46
C SER A 297 -7.79 -22.75 2.15
N LYS A 298 -7.05 -23.73 1.64
CA LYS A 298 -7.39 -24.46 0.41
C LYS A 298 -8.83 -25.00 0.37
N ALA A 299 -9.40 -25.37 1.52
CA ALA A 299 -10.77 -25.87 1.62
C ALA A 299 -11.82 -24.86 1.15
N HIS A 300 -11.53 -23.56 1.29
CA HIS A 300 -12.46 -22.49 0.95
C HIS A 300 -12.45 -22.09 -0.53
N LEU A 301 -11.51 -22.62 -1.33
CA LEU A 301 -11.29 -22.16 -2.71
C LEU A 301 -12.55 -22.31 -3.58
N ASN A 302 -13.22 -23.47 -3.51
CA ASN A 302 -14.44 -23.71 -4.31
C ASN A 302 -15.59 -22.80 -3.85
N PHE A 303 -15.74 -22.61 -2.54
CA PHE A 303 -16.74 -21.71 -1.99
C PHE A 303 -16.52 -20.27 -2.47
N LEU A 304 -15.28 -19.78 -2.45
CA LEU A 304 -14.93 -18.44 -2.94
C LEU A 304 -15.19 -18.29 -4.45
N ARG A 305 -14.84 -19.30 -5.25
CA ARG A 305 -15.11 -19.29 -6.70
C ARG A 305 -16.60 -19.14 -6.98
N SER A 306 -17.43 -19.99 -6.37
CA SER A 306 -18.89 -19.95 -6.57
C SER A 306 -19.49 -18.62 -6.09
N THR A 307 -19.11 -18.17 -4.89
CA THR A 307 -19.63 -16.93 -4.30
C THR A 307 -19.22 -15.70 -5.11
N GLY A 308 -17.98 -15.64 -5.59
CA GLY A 308 -17.51 -14.51 -6.36
C GLY A 308 -18.11 -14.44 -7.77
N ILE A 309 -18.27 -15.58 -8.45
CA ILE A 309 -18.99 -15.64 -9.74
C ILE A 309 -20.45 -15.23 -9.54
N LEU A 310 -21.11 -15.70 -8.47
CA LEU A 310 -22.47 -15.29 -8.14
C LEU A 310 -22.57 -13.79 -7.87
N SER A 311 -21.66 -13.22 -7.07
CA SER A 311 -21.59 -11.77 -6.82
C SER A 311 -21.44 -10.96 -8.10
N THR A 312 -20.62 -11.47 -9.03
CA THR A 312 -20.39 -10.85 -10.34
C THR A 312 -21.67 -10.88 -11.20
N ALA A 313 -22.37 -12.01 -11.22
CA ALA A 313 -23.65 -12.14 -11.92
C ALA A 313 -24.71 -11.22 -11.31
N ILE A 314 -24.80 -11.13 -9.98
CA ILE A 314 -25.69 -10.20 -9.28
C ILE A 314 -25.37 -8.75 -9.66
N ALA A 315 -24.09 -8.37 -9.73
CA ALA A 315 -23.71 -7.02 -10.18
C ALA A 315 -24.22 -6.73 -11.60
N VAL A 316 -24.02 -7.63 -12.55
CA VAL A 316 -24.53 -7.48 -13.92
C VAL A 316 -26.06 -7.38 -13.95
N SER A 317 -26.76 -8.19 -13.17
CA SER A 317 -28.22 -8.12 -13.05
C SER A 317 -28.71 -6.81 -12.44
N ILE A 318 -28.05 -6.31 -11.39
CA ILE A 318 -28.36 -5.00 -10.79
C ILE A 318 -28.12 -3.88 -11.80
N PHE A 319 -27.06 -3.97 -12.61
CA PHE A 319 -26.83 -3.00 -13.68
C PHE A 319 -27.95 -3.03 -14.73
N ALA A 320 -28.50 -4.21 -15.05
CA ALA A 320 -29.68 -4.31 -15.91
C ALA A 320 -30.90 -3.60 -15.30
N PHE A 321 -31.10 -3.69 -13.98
CA PHE A 321 -32.18 -2.94 -13.32
C PHE A 321 -31.90 -1.42 -13.31
N TYR A 322 -30.66 -1.02 -13.08
CA TYR A 322 -30.23 0.38 -13.12
C TYR A 322 -30.56 1.06 -14.45
N ILE A 323 -30.28 0.42 -15.59
CA ILE A 323 -30.57 0.99 -16.91
C ILE A 323 -32.06 1.05 -17.25
N THR A 324 -32.90 0.30 -16.52
CA THR A 324 -34.37 0.32 -16.67
C THR A 324 -35.07 1.21 -15.66
N ASP A 325 -34.32 1.80 -14.72
CA ASP A 325 -34.87 2.64 -13.68
C ASP A 325 -35.38 3.97 -14.26
N PRO A 326 -36.58 4.46 -13.87
CA PRO A 326 -37.13 5.70 -14.41
C PRO A 326 -36.21 6.91 -14.25
N GLU A 327 -35.54 7.06 -13.10
CA GLU A 327 -34.63 8.19 -12.85
C GLU A 327 -33.42 8.14 -13.79
N THR A 328 -32.90 6.93 -14.05
CA THR A 328 -31.82 6.74 -15.04
C THR A 328 -32.32 7.02 -16.45
N ILE A 329 -33.49 6.52 -16.84
CA ILE A 329 -34.04 6.69 -18.19
C ILE A 329 -34.23 8.18 -18.53
N GLU A 330 -34.68 8.99 -17.57
CA GLU A 330 -34.87 10.44 -17.76
C GLU A 330 -33.56 11.20 -18.01
N LEU A 331 -32.43 10.64 -17.57
CA LEU A 331 -31.11 11.27 -17.68
C LEU A 331 -30.46 11.11 -19.06
N TYR A 332 -30.87 10.09 -19.84
CA TYR A 332 -30.25 9.73 -21.12
C TYR A 332 -31.20 9.97 -22.30
N THR A 333 -30.69 10.57 -23.39
CA THR A 333 -31.46 10.77 -24.63
C THR A 333 -31.73 9.45 -25.37
N THR A 334 -30.81 8.49 -25.30
CA THR A 334 -30.98 7.16 -25.91
C THR A 334 -30.68 6.02 -24.92
N PRO A 335 -31.56 5.76 -23.93
CA PRO A 335 -31.33 4.76 -22.88
C PRO A 335 -31.10 3.33 -23.39
N LEU A 336 -31.66 3.01 -24.56
CA LEU A 336 -31.46 1.71 -25.21
C LEU A 336 -29.98 1.40 -25.52
N ALA A 337 -29.16 2.42 -25.76
CA ALA A 337 -27.73 2.24 -26.01
C ALA A 337 -26.99 1.65 -24.80
N LEU A 338 -27.47 1.90 -23.57
CA LEU A 338 -26.86 1.41 -22.34
C LEU A 338 -26.87 -0.13 -22.24
N TRP A 339 -27.79 -0.81 -22.93
CA TRP A 339 -27.81 -2.27 -23.01
C TRP A 339 -26.55 -2.86 -23.66
N ALA A 340 -25.83 -2.09 -24.49
CA ALA A 340 -24.55 -2.53 -25.05
C ALA A 340 -23.43 -2.64 -24.00
N ILE A 341 -23.58 -1.99 -22.84
CA ILE A 341 -22.60 -2.07 -21.73
C ILE A 341 -22.68 -3.45 -21.05
N LEU A 342 -23.85 -4.09 -20.99
CA LEU A 342 -24.03 -5.40 -20.34
C LEU A 342 -23.12 -6.52 -20.89
N PRO A 343 -23.10 -6.81 -22.20
CA PRO A 343 -22.22 -7.85 -22.74
C PRO A 343 -20.74 -7.50 -22.58
N LEU A 344 -20.38 -6.21 -22.70
CA LEU A 344 -19.02 -5.71 -22.50
C LEU A 344 -18.54 -5.92 -21.06
N LEU A 345 -19.35 -5.50 -20.08
CA LEU A 345 -19.08 -5.68 -18.66
C LEU A 345 -19.00 -7.17 -18.30
N SER A 346 -19.93 -7.99 -18.80
CA SER A 346 -19.93 -9.44 -18.59
C SER A 346 -18.65 -10.09 -19.11
N TYR A 347 -18.21 -9.70 -20.32
CA TYR A 347 -16.97 -10.20 -20.90
C TYR A 347 -15.73 -9.77 -20.11
N LEU A 348 -15.65 -8.51 -19.66
CA LEU A 348 -14.56 -8.02 -18.81
C LEU A 348 -14.46 -8.82 -17.52
N LEU A 349 -15.59 -9.02 -16.83
CA LEU A 349 -15.63 -9.75 -15.56
C LEU A 349 -15.28 -11.23 -15.76
N PHE A 350 -15.79 -11.87 -16.81
CA PHE A 350 -15.40 -13.24 -17.17
C PHE A 350 -13.90 -13.36 -17.44
N ARG A 351 -13.30 -12.38 -18.14
CA ARG A 351 -11.87 -12.34 -18.42
C ARG A 351 -11.06 -12.23 -17.12
N ILE A 352 -11.44 -11.33 -16.21
CA ILE A 352 -10.82 -11.18 -14.89
C ILE A 352 -10.83 -12.51 -14.13
N TRP A 353 -12.00 -13.16 -14.06
CA TRP A 353 -12.15 -14.47 -13.41
C TRP A 353 -11.28 -15.55 -14.06
N LYS A 354 -11.27 -15.63 -15.39
CA LYS A 354 -10.46 -16.60 -16.13
C LYS A 354 -8.96 -16.41 -15.85
N THR A 355 -8.48 -15.16 -15.78
CA THR A 355 -7.08 -14.86 -15.49
C THR A 355 -6.71 -15.24 -14.05
N ALA A 356 -7.55 -14.88 -13.08
CA ALA A 356 -7.32 -15.22 -11.67
C ALA A 356 -7.31 -16.74 -11.42
N LEU A 357 -8.22 -17.48 -12.08
CA LEU A 357 -8.28 -18.95 -11.98
C LEU A 357 -7.07 -19.67 -12.59
N ARG A 358 -6.31 -18.99 -13.45
CA ARG A 358 -5.07 -19.50 -14.05
C ARG A 358 -3.81 -19.10 -13.27
N GLY A 359 -3.95 -18.37 -12.17
CA GLY A 359 -2.81 -17.88 -11.38
C GLY A 359 -2.05 -16.72 -12.03
N GLY A 360 -2.63 -16.06 -13.04
CA GLY A 360 -1.97 -14.96 -13.75
C GLY A 360 -2.29 -13.57 -13.19
N MET A 361 -2.74 -13.47 -11.93
CA MET A 361 -3.22 -12.21 -11.33
C MET A 361 -2.41 -11.86 -10.08
N ASP A 362 -1.31 -11.14 -10.29
CA ASP A 362 -0.44 -10.62 -9.23
C ASP A 362 -0.85 -9.22 -8.75
N GLU A 363 -1.61 -8.49 -9.58
CA GLU A 363 -2.07 -7.14 -9.31
C GLU A 363 -3.51 -7.09 -8.76
N ASP A 364 -3.89 -5.93 -8.20
CA ASP A 364 -5.27 -5.68 -7.76
C ASP A 364 -6.23 -5.77 -8.97
N PRO A 365 -7.37 -6.47 -8.90
CA PRO A 365 -8.24 -6.67 -10.06
C PRO A 365 -8.76 -5.37 -10.70
N VAL A 366 -8.92 -4.32 -9.89
CA VAL A 366 -9.29 -2.97 -10.38
C VAL A 366 -8.14 -2.38 -11.21
N LEU A 367 -6.90 -2.54 -10.74
CA LEU A 367 -5.72 -2.07 -11.46
C LEU A 367 -5.53 -2.88 -12.76
N PHE A 368 -5.70 -4.20 -12.70
CA PHE A 368 -5.64 -5.08 -13.86
C PHE A 368 -6.61 -4.64 -14.97
N ALA A 369 -7.85 -4.27 -14.61
CA ALA A 369 -8.82 -3.77 -15.59
C ALA A 369 -8.39 -2.45 -16.25
N LEU A 370 -7.60 -1.63 -15.56
CA LEU A 370 -7.08 -0.35 -16.05
C LEU A 370 -5.74 -0.48 -16.79
N THR A 371 -4.97 -1.54 -16.56
CA THR A 371 -3.65 -1.76 -17.20
C THR A 371 -3.71 -2.73 -18.38
N ASP A 372 -4.61 -3.72 -18.36
CA ASP A 372 -4.80 -4.66 -19.47
C ASP A 372 -5.40 -3.97 -20.70
N HIS A 373 -4.75 -4.11 -21.86
CA HIS A 373 -5.17 -3.46 -23.11
C HIS A 373 -6.63 -3.73 -23.51
N MET A 374 -7.10 -4.96 -23.31
CA MET A 374 -8.49 -5.30 -23.61
C MET A 374 -9.45 -4.75 -22.55
N GLY A 375 -9.04 -4.76 -21.27
CA GLY A 375 -9.75 -4.05 -20.21
C GLY A 375 -9.94 -2.56 -20.53
N GLN A 376 -8.87 -1.88 -20.92
CA GLN A 376 -8.90 -0.48 -21.36
C GLN A 376 -9.84 -0.26 -22.54
N LEU A 377 -9.78 -1.12 -23.56
CA LEU A 377 -10.65 -1.03 -24.73
C LEU A 377 -12.13 -1.20 -24.37
N ILE A 378 -12.45 -2.10 -23.44
CA ILE A 378 -13.82 -2.31 -22.96
C ILE A 378 -14.29 -1.10 -22.15
N VAL A 379 -13.50 -0.64 -21.18
CA VAL A 379 -13.85 0.54 -20.36
C VAL A 379 -14.02 1.78 -21.23
N PHE A 380 -13.15 1.97 -22.22
CA PHE A 380 -13.26 3.05 -23.20
C PHE A 380 -14.53 2.94 -24.05
N SER A 381 -14.86 1.73 -24.52
CA SER A 381 -16.10 1.47 -25.26
C SER A 381 -17.35 1.77 -24.42
N CYS A 382 -17.35 1.39 -23.14
CA CYS A 382 -18.42 1.75 -22.20
C CYS A 382 -18.54 3.27 -22.05
N GLY A 383 -17.41 3.99 -21.96
CA GLY A 383 -17.39 5.45 -21.90
C GLY A 383 -17.98 6.11 -23.15
N ILE A 384 -17.66 5.59 -24.35
CA ILE A 384 -18.27 6.06 -25.61
C ILE A 384 -19.78 5.81 -25.61
N ILE A 385 -20.22 4.62 -25.18
CA ILE A 385 -21.65 4.30 -25.12
C ILE A 385 -22.38 5.26 -24.16
N LEU A 386 -21.81 5.53 -22.98
CA LEU A 386 -22.38 6.49 -22.03
C LEU A 386 -22.46 7.89 -22.63
N TRP A 387 -21.43 8.33 -23.35
CA TRP A 387 -21.39 9.65 -23.99
C TRP A 387 -22.34 9.78 -25.19
N LEU A 388 -22.54 8.71 -25.97
CA LEU A 388 -23.51 8.69 -27.06
C LEU A 388 -24.96 8.57 -26.55
N ALA A 389 -25.13 7.98 -25.37
CA ALA A 389 -26.43 7.79 -24.75
C ALA A 389 -26.94 9.07 -24.06
N SER A 390 -26.02 9.90 -23.55
CA SER A 390 -26.30 11.22 -22.97
C SER A 390 -26.66 12.21 -24.07
#